data_AF-A0A5E4Z741-F1
#
_entry.id   AF-A0A5E4Z741-F1
#
_cell.length_a   1.000
_cell.length_b   1.000
_cell.length_c   1.000
_cell.angle_alpha   90.00
_cell.angle_beta   90.00
_cell.angle_gamma   90.00
#
_symmetry.space_group_name_H-M   'P 1'
#
loop_
_entity.id
_entity.type
_entity.pdbx_description
1 polymer ?
#
loop_
_entity_poly.entity_id
_entity_poly.type
_entity_poly.pdbx_seq_one_letter_code
_entity_poly.pdbx_strand_id
1 'polypeptide(L)'
;MNLVNAVTISSLPTVTRALHQHLCPHRERFRVDLGTVRLMRGGGLRPSVIPTAVFVEPRGARYVPPIASAMRMIDPAAPKPAVDYVFFREPLKANPALVEKWGVAAKEGSESEAWSAFVGHISERFFKGSRRQRVMDALILSLDILPPERRADALACLLSDGSEGVAAVEEFWEYVGMERIPDVDRARVAALLLRYEIGK
;
A
#
# COMPACT_ATOMS: atom_id res chain seq x y z
N MET A 1 -13.00 -70.86 -29.78
CA MET A 1 -13.83 -70.33 -30.88
C MET A 1 -14.23 -68.92 -30.53
N ASN A 2 -13.81 -67.97 -31.36
CA ASN A 2 -14.46 -66.69 -31.74
C ASN A 2 -13.43 -65.58 -31.96
N LEU A 3 -13.55 -65.05 -33.18
CA LEU A 3 -12.65 -64.19 -33.88
C LEU A 3 -12.77 -62.73 -33.45
N VAL A 4 -11.61 -62.08 -33.50
CA VAL A 4 -11.34 -60.73 -34.03
C VAL A 4 -12.52 -60.07 -34.76
N ASN A 5 -12.85 -58.84 -34.37
CA ASN A 5 -12.93 -57.73 -35.33
C ASN A 5 -12.75 -56.38 -34.62
N ALA A 6 -11.62 -55.77 -34.94
CA ALA A 6 -11.29 -54.38 -34.67
C ALA A 6 -12.08 -53.47 -35.61
N VAL A 7 -12.62 -52.36 -35.09
CA VAL A 7 -13.15 -51.27 -35.90
C VAL A 7 -12.28 -50.04 -35.65
N THR A 8 -11.41 -49.80 -36.62
CA THR A 8 -10.65 -48.55 -36.80
C THR A 8 -11.55 -47.57 -37.54
N ILE A 9 -11.89 -46.44 -36.92
CA ILE A 9 -12.40 -45.27 -37.64
C ILE A 9 -11.39 -44.15 -37.42
N SER A 10 -10.54 -43.98 -38.43
CA SER A 10 -9.75 -42.78 -38.65
C SER A 10 -10.65 -41.74 -39.33
N SER A 11 -10.73 -40.54 -38.75
CA SER A 11 -11.04 -39.33 -39.51
C SER A 11 -10.40 -38.12 -38.82
N LEU A 12 -9.38 -37.57 -39.49
CA LEU A 12 -8.92 -36.18 -39.41
C LEU A 12 -8.90 -35.69 -40.88
N PRO A 13 -8.89 -34.38 -41.18
CA PRO A 13 -9.04 -33.20 -40.31
C PRO A 13 -10.13 -32.25 -40.83
N THR A 14 -10.65 -31.34 -40.00
CA THR A 14 -11.16 -30.05 -40.51
C THR A 14 -10.87 -28.96 -39.51
N VAL A 15 -9.86 -28.17 -39.88
CA VAL A 15 -9.57 -26.85 -39.34
C VAL A 15 -10.65 -25.91 -39.83
N THR A 16 -11.54 -25.48 -38.94
CA THR A 16 -12.13 -24.14 -38.99
C THR A 16 -12.54 -23.74 -37.58
N ARG A 17 -11.57 -23.31 -36.75
CA ARG A 17 -11.91 -22.51 -35.57
C ARG A 17 -11.53 -21.08 -35.87
N ALA A 18 -12.56 -20.32 -36.17
CA ALA A 18 -12.51 -18.88 -36.33
C ALA A 18 -11.76 -18.26 -35.15
N LEU A 19 -10.73 -17.48 -35.49
CA LEU A 19 -10.16 -16.47 -34.63
C LEU A 19 -11.29 -15.50 -34.23
N HIS A 20 -11.89 -15.71 -33.06
CA HIS A 20 -12.55 -14.61 -32.37
C HIS A 20 -11.48 -13.73 -31.74
N GLN A 21 -10.90 -12.89 -32.61
CA GLN A 21 -10.31 -11.61 -32.23
C GLN A 21 -11.44 -10.75 -31.64
N HIS A 22 -11.66 -10.84 -30.33
CA HIS A 22 -12.41 -9.82 -29.62
C HIS A 22 -11.48 -8.68 -29.22
N LEU A 23 -11.36 -7.78 -30.18
CA LEU A 23 -11.20 -6.33 -30.07
C LEU A 23 -11.24 -5.78 -28.64
N CYS A 24 -10.10 -5.24 -28.23
CA CYS A 24 -9.96 -4.33 -27.11
C CYS A 24 -10.99 -3.19 -27.18
N PRO A 25 -11.73 -2.88 -26.12
CA PRO A 25 -12.35 -1.57 -25.98
C PRO A 25 -11.27 -0.54 -25.60
N HIS A 26 -11.05 0.36 -26.56
CA HIS A 26 -10.22 1.55 -26.51
C HIS A 26 -10.95 2.68 -25.74
N ARG A 27 -10.40 3.17 -24.61
CA ARG A 27 -10.56 4.52 -23.96
C ARG A 27 -10.32 4.37 -22.44
N GLU A 28 -9.56 5.19 -21.72
CA GLU A 28 -9.17 6.60 -21.83
C GLU A 28 -7.72 6.79 -21.38
N ARG A 29 -6.90 7.45 -22.21
CA ARG A 29 -5.60 7.98 -21.78
C ARG A 29 -5.84 9.37 -21.21
N PHE A 30 -5.64 9.54 -19.90
CA PHE A 30 -5.51 10.88 -19.33
C PHE A 30 -4.21 11.50 -19.84
N ARG A 31 -4.31 12.39 -20.83
CA ARG A 31 -3.28 13.38 -21.18
C ARG A 31 -3.68 14.69 -20.54
N VAL A 32 -2.92 15.13 -19.54
CA VAL A 32 -3.01 16.51 -19.05
C VAL A 32 -2.29 17.38 -20.06
N ASP A 33 -3.06 18.15 -20.81
CA ASP A 33 -2.57 19.19 -21.72
C ASP A 33 -2.23 20.44 -20.88
N LEU A 34 -0.94 20.67 -20.61
CA LEU A 34 -0.43 21.89 -19.96
C LEU A 34 -0.33 23.04 -20.98
N GLY A 35 -1.41 23.25 -21.73
CA GLY A 35 -1.51 24.28 -22.74
C GLY A 35 -2.66 25.24 -22.41
N THR A 36 -2.32 26.52 -22.22
CA THR A 36 -3.25 27.68 -22.19
C THR A 36 -3.74 28.15 -20.81
N VAL A 37 -2.82 28.66 -19.98
CA VAL A 37 -3.15 29.82 -19.13
C VAL A 37 -3.03 31.06 -20.03
N ARG A 38 -4.17 31.57 -20.51
CA ARG A 38 -4.23 32.90 -21.14
C ARG A 38 -4.15 33.95 -20.03
N LEU A 39 -2.96 34.47 -19.77
CA LEU A 39 -2.81 35.75 -19.06
C LEU A 39 -3.36 36.85 -19.96
N MET A 40 -4.51 37.41 -19.58
CA MET A 40 -5.04 38.65 -20.15
C MET A 40 -4.00 39.76 -19.93
N ARG A 41 -3.35 40.15 -21.02
CA ARG A 41 -2.47 41.32 -21.10
C ARG A 41 -3.34 42.57 -21.21
N GLY A 42 -3.61 43.24 -20.10
CA GLY A 42 -4.09 44.62 -20.11
C GLY A 42 -2.96 45.55 -20.58
N GLY A 43 -3.10 46.10 -21.79
CA GLY A 43 -2.16 47.06 -22.36
C GLY A 43 -2.36 48.48 -21.83
N GLY A 44 -1.28 49.26 -21.82
CA GLY A 44 -1.35 50.73 -21.67
C GLY A 44 -0.09 51.34 -21.06
N LEU A 45 0.79 51.85 -21.92
CA LEU A 45 2.10 52.44 -21.62
C LEU A 45 1.99 53.86 -21.03
N ARG A 46 2.84 54.24 -20.05
CA ARG A 46 3.78 55.41 -20.02
C ARG A 46 4.31 55.77 -18.60
N PRO A 47 5.39 56.58 -18.44
CA PRO A 47 6.63 56.17 -17.76
C PRO A 47 6.95 56.94 -16.45
N SER A 48 8.04 56.51 -15.79
CA SER A 48 8.65 57.06 -14.55
C SER A 48 7.76 56.88 -13.32
N VAL A 49 8.19 56.25 -12.23
CA VAL A 49 9.23 56.68 -11.30
C VAL A 49 9.65 55.43 -10.51
N ILE A 50 10.95 55.25 -10.24
CA ILE A 50 11.41 54.26 -9.26
C ILE A 50 11.04 54.83 -7.88
N PRO A 51 10.15 54.23 -7.08
CA PRO A 51 10.00 54.65 -5.69
C PRO A 51 11.24 54.15 -4.93
N THR A 52 12.18 55.05 -4.68
CA THR A 52 13.20 54.86 -3.65
C THR A 52 12.47 54.77 -2.31
N ALA A 53 12.40 53.57 -1.74
CA ALA A 53 11.92 53.40 -0.38
C ALA A 53 12.95 54.02 0.57
N VAL A 54 12.68 55.25 0.99
CA VAL A 54 13.44 55.92 2.05
C VAL A 54 13.06 55.25 3.37
N PHE A 55 14.04 54.65 4.05
CA PHE A 55 13.87 54.24 5.45
C PHE A 55 13.68 55.50 6.29
N VAL A 56 12.45 55.72 6.73
CA VAL A 56 12.15 56.68 7.80
C VAL A 56 12.30 55.91 9.12
N GLU A 57 13.36 56.18 9.86
CA GLU A 57 13.46 55.73 11.27
C GLU A 57 12.37 56.40 12.11
N PRO A 58 11.53 55.64 12.83
CA PRO A 58 10.74 56.18 13.91
C PRO A 58 11.60 56.16 15.18
N ARG A 59 12.15 57.31 15.53
CA ARG A 59 12.73 57.58 16.84
C ARG A 59 11.58 57.72 17.85
N GLY A 60 11.35 56.68 18.66
CA GLY A 60 10.54 56.82 19.87
C GLY A 60 9.75 55.58 20.28
N ALA A 61 9.91 55.22 21.57
CA ALA A 61 9.18 54.20 22.34
C ALA A 61 9.54 52.73 22.05
N ARG A 62 10.33 52.17 22.96
CA ARG A 62 10.53 50.73 23.17
C ARG A 62 9.18 50.08 23.47
N TYR A 63 8.61 49.38 22.49
CA TYR A 63 7.62 48.34 22.73
C TYR A 63 8.14 47.07 22.08
N VAL A 64 8.81 46.24 22.88
CA VAL A 64 9.11 44.86 22.50
C VAL A 64 7.78 44.12 22.63
N PRO A 65 7.17 43.62 21.55
CA PRO A 65 6.02 42.74 21.70
C PRO A 65 6.48 41.53 22.52
N PRO A 66 5.69 41.02 23.48
CA PRO A 66 6.05 39.78 24.13
C PRO A 66 6.13 38.75 23.02
N ILE A 67 7.33 38.19 22.83
CA ILE A 67 7.52 36.96 22.07
C ILE A 67 6.58 35.99 22.77
N ALA A 68 5.44 35.70 22.13
CA ALA A 68 4.58 34.62 22.54
C ALA A 68 5.51 33.42 22.53
N SER A 69 5.92 33.02 23.73
CA SER A 69 6.69 31.83 23.97
C SER A 69 5.94 30.77 23.20
N ALA A 70 6.53 30.29 22.10
CA ALA A 70 6.07 29.08 21.49
C ALA A 70 6.16 28.07 22.63
N MET A 71 5.02 27.81 23.30
CA MET A 71 4.80 26.52 23.88
C MET A 71 5.25 25.60 22.76
N ARG A 72 6.29 24.80 23.04
CA ARG A 72 6.46 23.55 22.32
C ARG A 72 5.07 22.94 22.35
N MET A 73 4.33 23.08 21.25
CA MET A 73 3.35 22.09 20.90
C MET A 73 4.21 20.85 20.92
N ILE A 74 4.03 20.06 21.98
CA ILE A 74 4.36 18.65 21.94
C ILE A 74 3.70 18.24 20.66
N ASP A 75 4.51 18.10 19.61
CA ASP A 75 4.09 17.60 18.33
C ASP A 75 3.29 16.35 18.68
N PRO A 76 1.96 16.33 18.52
CA PRO A 76 1.22 15.13 18.83
C PRO A 76 1.79 14.11 17.87
N ALA A 77 2.63 13.20 18.40
CA ALA A 77 3.41 12.25 17.61
C ALA A 77 2.54 11.82 16.44
N ALA A 78 2.97 12.20 15.22
CA ALA A 78 2.16 12.08 14.01
C ALA A 78 1.40 10.75 14.08
N PRO A 79 0.07 10.74 13.87
CA PRO A 79 -0.74 9.56 14.11
C PRO A 79 -0.08 8.39 13.36
N LYS A 80 0.39 7.40 14.13
CA LYS A 80 1.03 6.20 13.59
C LYS A 80 0.14 5.70 12.44
N PRO A 81 0.66 5.32 11.26
CA PRO A 81 -0.17 4.94 10.10
C PRO A 81 -1.25 3.90 10.40
N ALA A 82 -1.06 3.10 11.46
CA ALA A 82 -2.06 2.20 12.02
C ALA A 82 -3.43 2.87 12.36
N VAL A 83 -3.47 4.17 12.64
CA VAL A 83 -4.70 4.92 12.93
C VAL A 83 -5.64 4.92 11.72
N ASP A 84 -5.10 4.99 10.51
CA ASP A 84 -5.88 4.97 9.26
C ASP A 84 -6.56 3.61 9.02
N TYR A 85 -6.11 2.58 9.75
CA TYR A 85 -6.59 1.21 9.65
C TYR A 85 -7.33 0.73 10.90
N VAL A 86 -7.74 1.64 11.81
CA VAL A 86 -8.53 1.30 13.02
C VAL A 86 -9.82 0.56 12.66
N PHE A 87 -10.46 0.91 11.54
CA PHE A 87 -11.66 0.23 11.03
C PHE A 87 -11.44 -1.27 10.73
N PHE A 88 -10.21 -1.69 10.48
CA PHE A 88 -9.82 -3.08 10.28
C PHE A 88 -9.25 -3.69 11.56
N ARG A 89 -8.35 -2.96 12.22
CA ARG A 89 -7.63 -3.42 13.42
C ARG A 89 -8.54 -3.75 14.58
N GLU A 90 -9.48 -2.87 14.92
CA GLU A 90 -10.33 -3.08 16.09
C GLU A 90 -11.29 -4.25 15.91
N PRO A 91 -11.96 -4.40 14.75
CA PRO A 91 -12.71 -5.62 14.46
C PRO A 91 -11.86 -6.89 14.41
N LEU A 92 -10.61 -6.80 13.96
CA LEU A 92 -9.69 -7.93 13.94
C LEU A 92 -9.32 -8.37 15.36
N LYS A 93 -8.96 -7.43 16.26
CA LYS A 93 -8.68 -7.72 17.69
C LYS A 93 -9.87 -8.36 18.40
N ALA A 94 -11.08 -7.88 18.10
CA ALA A 94 -12.31 -8.39 18.69
C ALA A 94 -12.71 -9.79 18.18
N ASN A 95 -12.02 -10.32 17.16
CA ASN A 95 -12.37 -11.57 16.51
C ASN A 95 -11.21 -12.59 16.53
N PRO A 96 -11.06 -13.38 17.62
CA PRO A 96 -9.98 -14.35 17.75
C PRO A 96 -10.02 -15.44 16.67
N ALA A 97 -11.20 -15.79 16.14
CA ALA A 97 -11.32 -16.75 15.05
C ALA A 97 -10.73 -16.23 13.74
N LEU A 98 -10.85 -14.92 13.47
CA LEU A 98 -10.23 -14.30 12.29
C LEU A 98 -8.71 -14.19 12.45
N VAL A 99 -8.22 -13.89 13.65
CA VAL A 99 -6.79 -13.87 13.97
C VAL A 99 -6.18 -15.26 13.81
N GLU A 100 -6.87 -16.31 14.29
CA GLU A 100 -6.41 -17.70 14.12
C GLU A 100 -6.40 -18.09 12.63
N LYS A 101 -7.43 -17.73 11.85
CA LYS A 101 -7.44 -17.96 10.40
C LYS A 101 -6.28 -17.28 9.69
N TRP A 102 -5.98 -16.02 10.05
CA TRP A 102 -4.80 -15.32 9.54
C TRP A 102 -3.53 -16.09 9.86
N GLY A 103 -3.36 -16.47 11.12
CA GLY A 103 -2.19 -17.19 11.59
C GLY A 103 -1.99 -18.57 10.95
N VAL A 104 -3.08 -19.29 10.66
CA VAL A 104 -3.04 -20.57 9.93
C VAL A 104 -2.68 -20.33 8.47
N ALA A 105 -3.34 -19.38 7.81
CA ALA A 105 -3.06 -19.03 6.43
C ALA A 105 -1.60 -18.58 6.21
N ALA A 106 -1.06 -17.79 7.14
CA ALA A 106 0.32 -17.36 7.12
C ALA A 106 1.32 -18.53 7.23
N LYS A 107 1.00 -19.54 8.05
CA LYS A 107 1.84 -20.72 8.22
C LYS A 107 1.90 -21.59 6.96
N GLU A 108 0.79 -21.66 6.22
CA GLU A 108 0.71 -22.39 4.95
C GLU A 108 1.46 -21.69 3.80
N GLY A 109 1.71 -20.38 3.91
CA GLY A 109 2.48 -19.61 2.94
C GLY A 109 1.63 -18.80 1.94
N SER A 110 2.25 -17.85 1.25
CA SER A 110 1.55 -16.89 0.37
C SER A 110 0.94 -17.52 -0.88
N GLU A 111 1.49 -18.64 -1.36
CA GLU A 111 0.97 -19.37 -2.51
C GLU A 111 -0.20 -20.30 -2.16
N SER A 112 -0.56 -20.40 -0.88
CA SER A 112 -1.61 -21.31 -0.41
C SER A 112 -3.02 -20.79 -0.71
N GLU A 113 -3.95 -21.73 -0.90
CA GLU A 113 -5.38 -21.40 -0.98
C GLU A 113 -5.88 -20.75 0.32
N ALA A 114 -5.32 -21.14 1.47
CA ALA A 114 -5.66 -20.56 2.76
C ALA A 114 -5.31 -19.06 2.83
N TRP A 115 -4.14 -18.66 2.32
CA TRP A 115 -3.73 -17.26 2.22
C TRP A 115 -4.63 -16.47 1.26
N SER A 116 -4.84 -17.00 0.06
CA SER A 116 -5.71 -16.37 -0.94
C SER A 116 -7.13 -16.17 -0.42
N ALA A 117 -7.72 -17.20 0.20
CA ALA A 117 -9.05 -17.14 0.78
C ALA A 117 -9.14 -16.17 1.97
N PHE A 118 -8.11 -16.11 2.82
CA PHE A 118 -8.04 -15.15 3.92
C PHE A 118 -7.99 -13.71 3.40
N VAL A 119 -7.07 -13.40 2.48
CA VAL A 119 -6.91 -12.07 1.89
C VAL A 119 -8.19 -11.65 1.14
N GLY A 120 -8.79 -12.57 0.37
CA GLY A 120 -10.06 -12.35 -0.31
C GLY A 120 -11.19 -12.01 0.67
N HIS A 121 -11.33 -12.80 1.75
CA HIS A 121 -12.34 -12.58 2.77
C HIS A 121 -12.22 -11.21 3.44
N ILE A 122 -11.02 -10.81 3.87
CA ILE A 122 -10.84 -9.50 4.52
C ILE A 122 -11.00 -8.35 3.53
N SER A 123 -10.58 -8.55 2.27
CA SER A 123 -10.75 -7.55 1.21
C SER A 123 -12.21 -7.23 0.96
N GLU A 124 -13.06 -8.26 0.84
CA GLU A 124 -14.50 -8.08 0.69
C GLU A 124 -15.14 -7.47 1.92
N ARG A 125 -14.81 -8.01 3.11
CA ARG A 125 -15.46 -7.65 4.37
C ARG A 125 -15.13 -6.24 4.86
N PHE A 126 -13.87 -5.83 4.79
CA PHE A 126 -13.39 -4.58 5.40
C PHE A 126 -13.04 -3.52 4.35
N PHE A 127 -12.55 -3.95 3.19
CA PHE A 127 -12.02 -3.03 2.18
C PHE A 127 -12.95 -2.86 0.98
N LYS A 128 -14.07 -3.60 0.91
CA LYS A 128 -15.11 -3.51 -0.13
C LYS A 128 -14.54 -3.56 -1.55
N GLY A 129 -13.52 -4.40 -1.77
CA GLY A 129 -12.84 -4.52 -3.06
C GLY A 129 -11.86 -3.38 -3.39
N SER A 130 -11.36 -2.67 -2.36
CA SER A 130 -10.23 -1.74 -2.55
C SER A 130 -9.01 -2.44 -3.13
N ARG A 131 -8.04 -1.65 -3.60
CA ARG A 131 -6.77 -2.16 -4.13
C ARG A 131 -6.08 -3.08 -3.12
N ARG A 132 -5.44 -4.14 -3.63
CA ARG A 132 -4.68 -5.12 -2.85
C ARG A 132 -3.66 -4.46 -1.93
N GLN A 133 -3.00 -3.38 -2.40
CA GLN A 133 -2.08 -2.58 -1.60
C GLN A 133 -2.65 -2.20 -0.24
N ARG A 134 -3.86 -1.63 -0.18
CA ARG A 134 -4.48 -1.20 1.08
C ARG A 134 -4.74 -2.36 2.04
N VAL A 135 -4.96 -3.56 1.52
CA VAL A 135 -5.10 -4.78 2.33
C VAL A 135 -3.75 -5.16 2.92
N MET A 136 -2.68 -5.13 2.12
CA MET A 136 -1.32 -5.43 2.58
C MET A 136 -0.82 -4.41 3.61
N ASP A 137 -1.04 -3.12 3.37
CA ASP A 137 -0.74 -2.02 4.31
C ASP A 137 -1.40 -2.26 5.67
N ALA A 138 -2.69 -2.64 5.65
CA ALA A 138 -3.42 -2.93 6.86
C ALA A 138 -2.87 -4.17 7.59
N LEU A 139 -2.48 -5.21 6.86
CA LEU A 139 -1.92 -6.44 7.44
C LEU A 139 -0.56 -6.20 8.09
N ILE A 140 0.37 -5.51 7.42
CA ILE A 140 1.70 -5.23 8.00
C ILE A 140 1.56 -4.36 9.26
N LEU A 141 0.74 -3.31 9.21
CA LEU A 141 0.52 -2.47 10.38
C LEU A 141 -0.07 -3.28 11.53
N SER A 142 -0.93 -4.25 11.23
CA SER A 142 -1.65 -5.10 12.20
C SER A 142 -0.87 -6.31 12.71
N LEU A 143 0.40 -6.47 12.33
CA LEU A 143 1.20 -7.65 12.67
C LEU A 143 1.28 -7.92 14.19
N ASP A 144 1.20 -6.88 15.02
CA ASP A 144 1.18 -7.01 16.48
C ASP A 144 -0.04 -7.73 17.04
N ILE A 145 -1.14 -7.80 16.28
CA ILE A 145 -2.38 -8.48 16.68
C ILE A 145 -2.21 -10.00 16.62
N LEU A 146 -1.30 -10.50 15.77
CA LEU A 146 -0.98 -11.92 15.75
C LEU A 146 -0.20 -12.34 17.01
N PRO A 147 -0.39 -13.59 17.48
CA PRO A 147 0.49 -14.19 18.47
C PRO A 147 1.95 -14.12 18.02
N PRO A 148 2.93 -13.89 18.93
CA PRO A 148 4.34 -13.72 18.59
C PRO A 148 4.89 -14.82 17.67
N GLU A 149 4.54 -16.07 17.95
CA GLU A 149 4.94 -17.29 17.22
C GLU A 149 4.58 -17.27 15.71
N ARG A 150 3.59 -16.45 15.32
CA ARG A 150 3.05 -16.43 13.95
C ARG A 150 3.47 -15.20 13.15
N ARG A 151 4.13 -14.24 13.78
CA ARG A 151 4.47 -12.94 13.15
C ARG A 151 5.50 -13.10 12.04
N ALA A 152 6.49 -13.98 12.22
CA ALA A 152 7.51 -14.24 11.22
C ALA A 152 6.92 -14.91 9.96
N ASP A 153 5.98 -15.84 10.12
CA ASP A 153 5.28 -16.49 9.00
C ASP A 153 4.40 -15.50 8.23
N ALA A 154 3.67 -14.65 8.95
CA ALA A 154 2.84 -13.62 8.33
C ALA A 154 3.67 -12.58 7.57
N LEU A 155 4.81 -12.16 8.12
CA LEU A 155 5.75 -11.28 7.43
C LEU A 155 6.34 -11.95 6.18
N ALA A 156 6.71 -13.23 6.27
CA ALA A 156 7.19 -13.99 5.12
C ALA A 156 6.14 -14.08 4.00
N CYS A 157 4.86 -14.27 4.38
CA CYS A 157 3.76 -14.24 3.42
C CYS A 157 3.62 -12.89 2.75
N LEU A 158 3.64 -11.78 3.50
CA LEU A 158 3.57 -10.43 2.94
C LEU A 158 4.71 -10.18 1.93
N LEU A 159 5.95 -10.48 2.29
CA LEU A 159 7.10 -10.30 1.40
C LEU A 159 7.04 -11.21 0.16
N SER A 160 6.41 -12.37 0.27
CA SER A 160 6.28 -13.33 -0.84
C SER A 160 5.00 -13.14 -1.65
N ASP A 161 4.12 -12.21 -1.28
CA ASP A 161 2.81 -11.98 -1.90
C ASP A 161 2.85 -10.82 -2.91
N GLY A 162 3.68 -10.99 -3.93
CA GLY A 162 3.79 -10.06 -5.06
C GLY A 162 4.34 -8.68 -4.69
N SER A 163 4.23 -7.75 -5.63
CA SER A 163 4.75 -6.38 -5.50
C SER A 163 4.09 -5.61 -4.36
N GLU A 164 2.80 -5.81 -4.14
CA GLU A 164 2.01 -5.05 -3.18
C GLU A 164 2.40 -5.39 -1.74
N GLY A 165 2.68 -6.67 -1.46
CA GLY A 165 3.14 -7.11 -0.16
C GLY A 165 4.55 -6.59 0.15
N VAL A 166 5.47 -6.65 -0.82
CA VAL A 166 6.82 -6.06 -0.67
C VAL A 166 6.73 -4.55 -0.43
N ALA A 167 5.95 -3.83 -1.23
CA ALA A 167 5.77 -2.39 -1.08
C ALA A 167 5.18 -2.00 0.29
N ALA A 168 4.22 -2.77 0.80
CA ALA A 168 3.64 -2.52 2.12
C ALA A 168 4.68 -2.71 3.23
N VAL A 169 5.52 -3.75 3.14
CA VAL A 169 6.59 -3.97 4.12
C VAL A 169 7.64 -2.87 4.01
N GLU A 170 8.05 -2.48 2.80
CA GLU A 170 8.97 -1.38 2.58
C GLU A 170 8.49 -0.06 3.21
N GLU A 171 7.22 0.28 2.98
CA GLU A 171 6.63 1.52 3.49
C GLU A 171 6.46 1.50 5.01
N PHE A 172 6.02 0.38 5.59
CA PHE A 172 5.59 0.36 6.99
C PHE A 172 6.55 -0.31 7.96
N TRP A 173 7.65 -0.91 7.50
CA TRP A 173 8.60 -1.59 8.38
C TRP A 173 9.18 -0.67 9.46
N GLU A 174 9.39 0.63 9.16
CA GLU A 174 9.88 1.61 10.15
C GLU A 174 8.96 1.77 11.37
N TYR A 175 7.66 1.50 11.23
CA TYR A 175 6.66 1.59 12.30
C TYR A 175 6.41 0.26 13.03
N VAL A 176 6.73 -0.86 12.38
CA VAL A 176 6.52 -2.21 12.89
C VAL A 176 7.77 -2.69 13.61
N GLY A 177 8.92 -2.59 12.94
CA GLY A 177 10.24 -2.85 13.47
C GLY A 177 10.49 -4.26 14.00
N MET A 178 11.75 -4.51 14.35
CA MET A 178 12.21 -5.81 14.85
C MET A 178 11.73 -6.07 16.30
N GLU A 179 11.32 -5.03 17.03
CA GLU A 179 10.84 -5.12 18.41
C GLU A 179 9.55 -5.93 18.54
N ARG A 180 8.75 -6.02 17.47
CA ARG A 180 7.53 -6.82 17.45
C ARG A 180 7.78 -8.29 17.12
N ILE A 181 9.00 -8.66 16.73
CA ILE A 181 9.38 -10.03 16.41
C ILE A 181 10.03 -10.67 17.64
N PRO A 182 9.59 -11.89 18.04
CA PRO A 182 10.21 -12.60 19.17
C PRO A 182 11.67 -12.93 18.86
N ASP A 183 12.53 -12.95 19.90
CA ASP A 183 13.98 -13.12 19.75
C ASP A 183 14.37 -14.35 18.92
N VAL A 184 13.62 -15.45 19.07
CA VAL A 184 13.83 -16.71 18.33
C VAL A 184 13.72 -16.54 16.81
N ASP A 185 12.89 -15.61 16.34
CA ASP A 185 12.63 -15.37 14.92
C ASP A 185 13.40 -14.18 14.34
N ARG A 186 14.07 -13.37 15.17
CA ARG A 186 14.73 -12.14 14.69
C ARG A 186 15.78 -12.41 13.63
N ALA A 187 16.58 -13.47 13.78
CA ALA A 187 17.57 -13.85 12.77
C ALA A 187 16.92 -14.23 11.43
N ARG A 188 15.80 -14.98 11.49
CA ARG A 188 15.03 -15.36 10.32
C ARG A 188 14.42 -14.13 9.63
N VAL A 189 13.83 -13.22 10.39
CA VAL A 189 13.25 -11.98 9.86
C VAL A 189 14.33 -11.07 9.27
N ALA A 190 15.48 -10.92 9.92
CA ALA A 190 16.60 -10.15 9.37
C ALA A 190 17.07 -10.71 8.01
N ALA A 191 17.17 -12.04 7.88
CA ALA A 191 17.51 -12.68 6.61
C ALA A 191 16.45 -12.44 5.52
N LEU A 192 15.16 -12.44 5.90
CA LEU A 192 14.07 -12.09 4.98
C LEU A 192 14.19 -10.64 4.50
N LEU A 193 14.31 -9.67 5.40
CA LEU A 193 14.41 -8.26 5.03
C LEU A 193 15.62 -7.99 4.14
N LEU A 194 16.76 -8.62 4.42
CA LEU A 194 17.95 -8.53 3.58
C LEU A 194 17.69 -9.09 2.17
N ARG A 195 17.03 -10.24 2.06
CA ARG A 195 16.68 -10.88 0.77
C ARG A 195 15.80 -9.99 -0.10
N TYR A 196 14.90 -9.24 0.52
CA TYR A 196 13.98 -8.32 -0.16
C TYR A 196 14.47 -6.87 -0.16
N GLU A 197 15.70 -6.62 0.30
CA GLU A 197 16.34 -5.31 0.33
C GLU A 197 15.59 -4.22 1.13
N ILE A 198 14.80 -4.62 2.13
CA ILE A 198 14.01 -3.72 2.96
C ILE A 198 14.87 -3.05 4.04
N GLY A 199 14.75 -1.73 4.18
CA GLY A 199 15.36 -0.96 5.28
C GLY A 199 16.87 -0.76 5.17
N LYS A 200 17.41 -0.75 3.94
CA LYS A 200 18.78 -0.31 3.65
C LYS A 200 18.94 1.21 3.78
#